data_AF-A0AAP4C7Q9-F1
#
_entry.id   AF-A0AAP4C7Q9-F1
#
_cell.length_a   1.000
_cell.length_b   1.000
_cell.length_c   1.000
_cell.angle_alpha   90.00
_cell.angle_beta   90.00
_cell.angle_gamma   90.00
#
_symmetry.space_group_name_H-M   'P 1'
#
loop_
_entity.id
_entity.type
_entity.pdbx_description
1 polymer ?
#
loop_
_entity_poly.entity_id
_entity_poly.type
_entity_poly.pdbx_seq_one_letter_code
_entity_poly.pdbx_strand_id
1 'polypeptide(L)'
;MRSEFKRLADAAKRRGRRGTTDSIDRALIDLTTFFRDVLTIQLGTDQELVNAHLTPQLTQYATATNPGHSVAAIDHIATARERIAGNVSPQVAIEALMAAIIVNPRGRTVAR
;
A
#
# COMPACT_ATOMS: atom_id res chain seq x y z
N MET A 1 -36.30 -22.82 7.66
CA MET A 1 -35.28 -23.36 6.73
C MET A 1 -34.69 -22.31 5.79
N ARG A 2 -35.46 -21.51 5.04
CA ARG A 2 -34.90 -20.45 4.14
C ARG A 2 -34.03 -19.39 4.86
N SER A 3 -34.37 -19.04 6.10
CA SER A 3 -33.60 -18.11 6.94
C SER A 3 -32.22 -18.64 7.31
N GLU A 4 -32.10 -19.94 7.58
CA GLU A 4 -30.84 -20.59 7.95
C GLU A 4 -29.88 -20.68 6.75
N PHE A 5 -30.41 -20.99 5.55
CA PHE A 5 -29.63 -20.93 4.31
C PHE A 5 -29.12 -19.52 3.99
N LYS A 6 -29.95 -18.49 4.21
CA LYS A 6 -29.54 -17.09 4.03
C LYS A 6 -28.42 -16.71 4.99
N ARG A 7 -28.53 -17.08 6.28
CA ARG A 7 -27.49 -16.82 7.29
C ARG A 7 -26.16 -17.49 6.94
N LEU A 8 -26.19 -18.73 6.43
CA LEU A 8 -25.00 -19.45 5.98
C LEU A 8 -24.35 -18.79 4.76
N ALA A 9 -25.14 -18.40 3.76
CA ALA A 9 -24.66 -17.69 2.58
C ALA A 9 -24.04 -16.33 2.95
N ASP A 10 -24.70 -15.56 3.82
CA ASP A 10 -24.19 -14.27 4.32
C ASP A 10 -22.91 -14.44 5.16
N ALA A 11 -22.79 -15.51 5.93
CA ALA A 11 -21.56 -15.83 6.66
C ALA A 11 -20.40 -16.22 5.72
N ALA A 12 -20.67 -17.02 4.68
CA ALA A 12 -19.69 -17.37 3.66
C ALA A 12 -19.24 -16.14 2.86
N LYS A 13 -20.18 -15.28 2.44
CA LYS A 13 -19.90 -14.01 1.74
C LYS A 13 -19.06 -13.06 2.60
N ARG A 14 -19.38 -12.92 3.89
CA ARG A 14 -18.58 -12.13 4.83
C ARG A 14 -17.19 -12.71 5.04
N ARG A 15 -17.05 -14.04 5.12
CA ARG A 15 -15.73 -14.71 5.21
C ARG A 15 -14.89 -14.49 3.95
N GLY A 16 -15.48 -14.65 2.77
CA GLY A 16 -14.79 -14.37 1.50
C GLY A 16 -14.31 -12.93 1.43
N ARG A 17 -15.17 -11.97 1.77
CA ARG A 17 -14.80 -10.54 1.80
C ARG A 17 -13.68 -10.24 2.80
N ARG A 18 -13.68 -10.86 3.98
CA ARG A 18 -12.58 -10.71 4.96
C ARG A 18 -11.28 -11.27 4.44
N GLY A 19 -11.27 -12.49 3.91
CA GLY A 19 -10.06 -13.10 3.36
C GLY A 19 -9.39 -12.24 2.28
N THR A 20 -10.17 -11.69 1.35
CA THR A 20 -9.65 -10.77 0.32
C THR A 20 -9.15 -9.46 0.92
N THR A 21 -9.85 -8.92 1.93
CA THR A 21 -9.46 -7.65 2.56
C THR A 21 -8.14 -7.81 3.33
N ASP A 22 -8.00 -8.90 4.08
CA ASP A 22 -6.80 -9.19 4.87
C ASP A 22 -5.58 -9.43 3.96
N SER A 23 -5.76 -10.16 2.84
CA SER A 23 -4.68 -10.36 1.87
C SER A 23 -4.23 -9.04 1.23
N ILE A 24 -5.17 -8.14 0.94
CA ILE A 24 -4.87 -6.82 0.39
C ILE A 24 -4.17 -5.95 1.44
N ASP A 25 -4.64 -5.93 2.68
CA ASP A 25 -3.99 -5.18 3.75
C ASP A 25 -2.55 -5.64 3.94
N ARG A 26 -2.31 -6.95 3.91
CA ARG A 26 -0.96 -7.51 3.99
C ARG A 26 -0.07 -7.02 2.84
N ALA A 27 -0.57 -7.06 1.61
CA ALA A 27 0.17 -6.55 0.45
C ALA A 27 0.46 -5.04 0.57
N LEU A 28 -0.45 -4.25 1.12
CA LEU A 28 -0.24 -2.81 1.35
C LEU A 28 0.80 -2.55 2.47
N ILE A 29 0.85 -3.39 3.50
CA ILE A 29 1.91 -3.35 4.52
C ILE A 29 3.27 -3.68 3.87
N ASP A 30 3.34 -4.74 3.09
CA ASP A 30 4.57 -5.15 2.41
C ASP A 30 5.03 -4.05 1.41
N LEU A 31 4.10 -3.38 0.73
CA LEU A 31 4.42 -2.23 -0.12
C LEU A 31 4.92 -1.03 0.71
N THR A 32 4.39 -0.82 1.91
CA THR A 32 4.85 0.24 2.82
C THR A 32 6.31 -0.02 3.25
N THR A 33 6.68 -1.27 3.54
CA THR A 33 8.07 -1.60 3.93
C THR A 33 9.03 -1.36 2.78
N PHE A 34 8.63 -1.67 1.54
CA PHE A 34 9.41 -1.34 0.34
C PHE A 34 9.75 0.16 0.25
N PHE A 35 8.75 1.04 0.37
CA PHE A 35 8.99 2.49 0.30
C PHE A 35 9.81 3.03 1.49
N ARG A 36 9.71 2.40 2.66
CA ARG A 36 10.56 2.73 3.81
C ARG A 36 12.02 2.34 3.56
N ASP A 37 12.29 1.17 3.01
CA ASP A 37 13.65 0.74 2.65
C ASP A 37 14.24 1.64 1.55
N VAL A 38 13.44 2.03 0.56
CA VAL A 38 13.83 3.05 -0.44
C VAL A 38 14.21 4.35 0.25
N LEU A 39 13.39 4.83 1.20
CA LEU A 39 13.64 6.06 1.94
C LEU A 39 14.91 5.95 2.79
N THR A 40 15.15 4.82 3.46
CA THR A 40 16.38 4.49 4.19
C THR A 40 17.61 4.67 3.30
N ILE A 41 17.59 4.09 2.09
CA ILE A 41 18.68 4.23 1.11
C ILE A 41 18.83 5.69 0.65
N GLN A 42 17.73 6.37 0.34
CA GLN A 42 17.76 7.77 -0.14
C GLN A 42 18.30 8.75 0.90
N LEU A 43 18.03 8.49 2.18
CA LEU A 43 18.52 9.30 3.30
C LEU A 43 19.92 8.88 3.77
N GLY A 44 20.47 7.78 3.25
CA GLY A 44 21.78 7.27 3.66
C GLY A 44 21.80 6.85 5.13
N THR A 45 20.69 6.34 5.66
CA THR A 45 20.68 5.83 7.03
C THR A 45 21.27 4.42 7.06
N ASP A 46 22.20 4.16 7.99
CA ASP A 46 22.81 2.83 8.19
C ASP A 46 21.85 1.81 8.86
N GLN A 47 20.55 1.92 8.59
CA GLN A 47 19.55 1.00 9.10
C GLN A 47 19.47 -0.26 8.24
N GLU A 48 19.21 -1.39 8.87
CA GLU A 48 18.98 -2.65 8.18
C GLU A 48 17.69 -2.58 7.33
N LEU A 49 17.78 -3.04 6.08
CA LEU A 49 16.64 -3.06 5.16
C LEU A 49 15.72 -4.25 5.46
N VAL A 50 14.42 -4.01 5.57
CA VAL A 50 13.42 -5.08 5.77
C VAL A 50 13.42 -6.05 4.59
N ASN A 51 13.54 -5.51 3.38
CA ASN A 51 13.54 -6.23 2.12
C ASN A 51 14.96 -6.34 1.55
N ALA A 52 15.97 -6.66 2.38
CA ALA A 52 17.37 -6.77 1.97
C ALA A 52 17.60 -7.68 0.74
N HIS A 53 16.76 -8.71 0.55
CA HIS A 53 16.80 -9.59 -0.63
C HIS A 53 16.44 -8.88 -1.96
N LEU A 54 15.88 -7.66 -1.90
CA LEU A 54 15.53 -6.79 -3.03
C LEU A 54 16.47 -5.58 -3.16
N THR A 55 17.65 -5.62 -2.53
CA THR A 55 18.60 -4.48 -2.53
C THR A 55 18.86 -3.89 -3.93
N PRO A 56 19.07 -4.68 -5.01
CA PRO A 56 19.26 -4.11 -6.35
C PRO A 56 18.07 -3.26 -6.82
N GLN A 57 16.84 -3.74 -6.62
CA GLN A 57 15.61 -3.07 -7.02
C GLN A 57 15.34 -1.84 -6.16
N LEU A 58 15.58 -1.94 -4.85
CA LEU A 58 15.45 -0.83 -3.91
C LEU A 58 16.41 0.31 -4.29
N THR A 59 17.67 0.01 -4.56
CA THR A 59 18.68 1.00 -4.98
C THR A 59 18.34 1.61 -6.34
N GLN A 60 17.87 0.81 -7.30
CA GLN A 60 17.41 1.33 -8.59
C GLN A 60 16.25 2.31 -8.41
N TYR A 61 15.27 1.98 -7.57
CA TYR A 61 14.13 2.86 -7.31
C TYR A 61 14.53 4.13 -6.53
N ALA A 62 15.42 3.97 -5.55
CA ALA A 62 15.96 5.06 -4.75
C ALA A 62 16.69 6.10 -5.62
N THR A 63 17.46 5.65 -6.61
CA THR A 63 18.17 6.53 -7.56
C THR A 63 17.26 7.17 -8.61
N ALA A 64 16.14 6.52 -8.95
CA ALA A 64 15.18 7.03 -9.95
C ALA A 64 14.17 8.04 -9.38
N THR A 65 14.03 8.12 -8.05
CA THR A 65 13.04 8.95 -7.35
C THR A 65 13.70 9.81 -6.27
N ASN A 66 12.90 10.56 -5.49
CA ASN A 66 13.41 11.38 -4.38
C ASN A 66 12.67 11.05 -3.06
N PRO A 67 13.23 11.43 -1.89
CA PRO A 67 12.60 11.17 -0.59
C PRO A 67 11.15 11.64 -0.48
N GLY A 68 10.82 12.80 -1.05
CA GLY A 68 9.45 13.34 -1.02
C GLY A 68 8.45 12.45 -1.75
N HIS A 69 8.87 11.80 -2.83
CA HIS A 69 8.05 10.80 -3.52
C HIS A 69 7.80 9.56 -2.64
N SER A 70 8.84 9.03 -2.01
CA SER A 70 8.73 7.85 -1.14
C SER A 70 7.82 8.11 0.06
N VAL A 71 7.92 9.29 0.68
CA VAL A 71 7.01 9.71 1.76
C VAL A 71 5.57 9.84 1.27
N ALA A 72 5.35 10.53 0.14
CA ALA A 72 4.00 10.67 -0.42
C ALA A 72 3.37 9.31 -0.77
N ALA A 73 4.17 8.36 -1.30
CA ALA A 73 3.69 7.01 -1.56
C ALA A 73 3.25 6.29 -0.27
N ILE A 74 4.02 6.41 0.81
CA ILE A 74 3.65 5.85 2.13
C ILE A 74 2.32 6.45 2.62
N ASP A 75 2.12 7.76 2.51
CA ASP A 75 0.88 8.43 2.92
C ASP A 75 -0.32 8.00 2.07
N HIS A 76 -0.13 7.85 0.76
CA HIS A 76 -1.17 7.34 -0.14
C HIS A 76 -1.55 5.89 0.19
N ILE A 77 -0.57 5.03 0.52
CA ILE A 77 -0.83 3.66 0.96
C ILE A 77 -1.62 3.65 2.28
N ALA A 78 -1.23 4.48 3.25
CA ALA A 78 -1.96 4.62 4.51
C ALA A 78 -3.42 5.03 4.27
N THR A 79 -3.65 6.02 3.41
CA THR A 79 -5.00 6.46 2.99
C THR A 79 -5.79 5.33 2.36
N ALA A 80 -5.17 4.51 1.50
CA ALA A 80 -5.85 3.38 0.87
C ALA A 80 -6.26 2.32 1.90
N ARG A 81 -5.40 2.02 2.88
CA ARG A 81 -5.70 1.11 4.00
C ARG A 81 -6.87 1.62 4.84
N GLU A 82 -6.88 2.90 5.18
CA GLU A 82 -7.99 3.52 5.91
C GLU A 82 -9.32 3.44 5.15
N ARG A 83 -9.31 3.68 3.84
CA ARG A 83 -10.51 3.54 2.98
C ARG A 83 -11.05 2.12 3.01
N ILE A 84 -10.17 1.13 2.87
CA ILE A 84 -10.54 -0.29 2.88
C ILE A 84 -11.14 -0.67 4.25
N ALA A 85 -10.50 -0.25 5.34
CA ALA A 85 -11.02 -0.44 6.70
C ALA A 85 -12.37 0.27 6.90
N GLY A 86 -12.56 1.42 6.26
CA GLY A 86 -13.80 2.20 6.20
C GLY A 86 -14.89 1.62 5.27
N ASN A 87 -14.77 0.37 4.83
CA ASN A 87 -15.70 -0.33 3.94
C ASN A 87 -15.77 0.16 2.49
N VAL A 88 -14.81 0.97 2.03
CA VAL A 88 -14.65 1.25 0.60
C VAL A 88 -14.28 -0.05 -0.12
N SER A 89 -14.77 -0.22 -1.36
CA SER A 89 -14.38 -1.35 -2.20
C SER A 89 -12.85 -1.39 -2.35
N PRO A 90 -12.18 -2.52 -2.07
CA PRO A 90 -10.73 -2.63 -2.22
C PRO A 90 -10.25 -2.29 -3.63
N GLN A 91 -11.02 -2.65 -4.65
CA GLN A 91 -10.71 -2.32 -6.04
C GLN A 91 -10.60 -0.80 -6.25
N VAL A 92 -11.60 -0.03 -5.79
CA VAL A 92 -11.63 1.43 -5.94
C VAL A 92 -10.52 2.09 -5.13
N ALA A 93 -10.25 1.58 -3.93
CA ALA A 93 -9.15 2.09 -3.10
C ALA A 93 -7.79 1.88 -3.76
N ILE A 94 -7.56 0.73 -4.38
CA ILE A 94 -6.34 0.40 -5.12
C ILE A 94 -6.23 1.24 -6.39
N GLU A 95 -7.30 1.40 -7.17
CA GLU A 95 -7.29 2.25 -8.38
C GLU A 95 -6.90 3.69 -8.04
N ALA A 96 -7.44 4.25 -6.95
CA ALA A 96 -7.08 5.57 -6.47
C ALA A 96 -5.61 5.64 -5.99
N LEU A 97 -5.12 4.61 -5.30
CA LEU A 97 -3.72 4.52 -4.87
C LEU A 97 -2.76 4.52 -6.06
N MET A 98 -3.04 3.68 -7.06
CA MET A 98 -2.21 3.56 -8.27
C MET A 98 -2.16 4.88 -9.04
N ALA A 99 -3.31 5.55 -9.19
CA ALA A 99 -3.37 6.87 -9.81
C ALA A 99 -2.51 7.90 -9.06
N ALA A 100 -2.49 7.86 -7.72
CA ALA A 100 -1.69 8.78 -6.91
C ALA A 100 -0.18 8.54 -7.03
N ILE A 101 0.26 7.27 -7.02
CA ILE A 101 1.68 6.91 -7.08
C ILE A 101 2.27 7.12 -8.48
N ILE A 102 1.54 6.77 -9.54
CA ILE A 102 2.05 6.87 -10.93
C ILE A 102 2.26 8.33 -11.34
N VAL A 103 1.45 9.26 -10.85
CA VAL A 103 1.42 10.65 -11.33
C VAL A 103 2.59 11.51 -10.80
N ASN A 104 3.33 11.06 -9.78
CA ASN A 104 4.31 11.93 -9.10
C ASN A 104 5.78 11.45 -9.05
N PRO A 105 6.40 10.90 -10.11
CA PRO A 105 7.76 10.36 -10.04
C PRO A 105 8.86 11.41 -9.73
N ARG A 106 8.54 12.71 -9.80
CA ARG A 106 9.46 13.82 -9.51
C ARG A 106 8.72 14.89 -8.72
N GLY A 107 8.68 14.73 -7.39
CA GLY A 107 7.99 15.63 -6.48
C GLY A 107 8.18 17.11 -6.84
N ARG A 108 7.14 17.73 -7.40
CA ARG A 108 7.01 19.19 -7.36
C ARG A 108 6.47 19.51 -5.98
N THR A 109 7.36 19.90 -5.08
CA THR A 109 7.01 20.65 -3.88
C THR A 109 6.32 21.93 -4.33
N VAL A 110 4.98 21.94 -4.32
CA VAL A 110 4.24 23.19 -4.44
C VAL A 110 4.39 23.88 -3.09
N ALA A 111 5.44 24.69 -2.99
CA ALA A 111 5.54 25.70 -1.94
C ALA A 111 4.28 26.58 -2.02
N ARG A 112 3.53 26.61 -0.92
CA ARG A 112 2.53 27.63 -0.63
C ARG A 112 2.86 28.20 0.74
#